data_AF-A0A1R3HGR9-F1
#
_entry.id   AF-A0A1R3HGR9-F1
#
_cell.length_a   1.000
_cell.length_b   1.000
_cell.length_c   1.000
_cell.angle_alpha   90.00
_cell.angle_beta   90.00
_cell.angle_gamma   90.00
#
_symmetry.space_group_name_H-M   'P 1'
#
loop_
_entity.id
_entity.type
_entity.pdbx_description
1 polymer ?
#
loop_
_entity_poly.entity_id
_entity_poly.type
_entity_poly.pdbx_seq_one_letter_code
_entity_poly.pdbx_strand_id
1 'polypeptide(L)' 'MASMSEPANSTVSIYISEERSEAADSIAYDSVTSPPPVAFICGAKNSGKTTFSRHLLNVLLQSFLIEDH' A
#
# COMPACT_ATOMS: atom_id res chain seq x y z
N MET A 1 20.13 34.06 17.33
CA MET A 1 18.88 33.53 16.78
C MET A 1 19.08 32.04 16.54
N ALA A 2 18.45 31.18 17.35
CA ALA A 2 18.47 29.74 17.11
C ALA A 2 17.26 29.40 16.23
N SER A 3 17.54 28.91 15.02
CA SER A 3 16.50 28.45 14.10
C SER A 3 15.88 27.18 14.68
N MET A 4 14.58 27.22 14.96
CA MET A 4 13.84 26.09 15.51
C MET A 4 13.82 24.93 14.52
N SER A 5 14.27 23.77 15.01
CA SER A 5 13.96 22.41 14.58
C SER A 5 13.13 22.27 13.30
N GLU A 6 13.77 21.85 12.21
CA GLU A 6 13.11 21.13 11.13
C GLU A 6 12.41 19.89 11.71
N PRO A 7 11.09 19.71 11.53
CA PRO A 7 10.52 18.40 11.69
C PRO A 7 11.08 17.55 10.56
N ALA A 8 11.92 16.56 10.90
CA ALA A 8 12.31 15.51 9.98
C ALA A 8 11.08 14.66 9.61
N ASN A 9 10.16 15.23 8.83
CA ASN A 9 9.23 14.45 8.05
C ASN A 9 10.03 13.97 6.84
N SER A 10 10.84 12.93 7.04
CA SER A 10 11.36 12.15 5.92
C SER A 10 10.17 11.49 5.25
N THR A 11 9.45 12.24 4.42
CA THR A 11 8.55 11.71 3.42
C THR A 11 9.43 10.99 2.42
N VAL A 12 9.89 9.80 2.80
CA VAL A 12 10.39 8.81 1.85
C VAL A 12 9.21 8.56 0.94
N SER A 13 9.17 9.29 -0.18
CA SER A 13 8.20 9.11 -1.24
C SER A 13 8.45 7.71 -1.80
N ILE A 14 7.67 6.76 -1.30
CA ILE A 14 7.72 5.39 -1.80
C ILE A 14 7.10 5.43 -3.18
N TYR A 15 7.94 5.36 -4.21
CA TYR A 15 7.48 5.27 -5.59
C TYR A 15 6.81 3.91 -5.80
N ILE A 16 5.51 3.93 -6.06
CA ILE A 16 4.73 2.80 -6.57
C ILE A 16 4.48 3.08 -8.05
N SER A 17 4.85 2.15 -8.92
CA SER A 17 4.52 2.26 -10.34
C SER A 17 3.01 2.12 -10.54
N GLU A 18 2.49 2.79 -11.57
CA GLU A 18 1.06 2.77 -11.93
C GLU A 18 0.52 1.33 -12.02
N GLU A 19 1.21 0.45 -12.75
CA GLU A 19 0.85 -0.98 -12.87
C GLU A 19 0.66 -1.68 -11.51
N ARG A 20 1.48 -1.33 -10.52
CA ARG A 20 1.37 -1.90 -9.17
C ARG A 20 0.25 -1.26 -8.37
N SER A 21 0.00 0.03 -8.56
CA SER A 21 -1.16 0.68 -7.92
C SER A 21 -2.45 0.04 -8.42
N GLU A 22 -2.61 -0.08 -9.73
CA GLU A 22 -3.79 -0.67 -10.37
C GLU A 22 -4.00 -2.13 -9.97
N ALA A 23 -2.93 -2.92 -9.86
CA ALA A 23 -3.00 -4.29 -9.37
C ALA A 23 -3.48 -4.35 -7.91
N ALA A 24 -3.02 -3.44 -7.06
CA ALA A 24 -3.47 -3.38 -5.67
C ALA A 24 -4.94 -3.01 -5.56
N ASP A 25 -5.37 -2.00 -6.32
CA ASP A 25 -6.77 -1.56 -6.39
C ASP A 25 -7.66 -2.68 -6.92
N SER A 26 -7.22 -3.42 -7.94
CA SER A 26 -7.97 -4.56 -8.49
C SER A 26 -8.14 -5.70 -7.48
N ILE A 27 -7.08 -6.05 -6.73
CA ILE A 27 -7.15 -7.07 -5.68
C ILE A 27 -8.11 -6.63 -4.56
N ALA A 28 -8.04 -5.36 -4.15
CA ALA A 28 -8.91 -4.82 -3.10
C ALA A 28 -10.37 -4.69 -3.56
N TYR A 29 -10.61 -4.32 -4.81
CA TYR A 29 -11.96 -4.19 -5.36
C TYR A 29 -12.65 -5.54 -5.56
N ASP A 30 -11.91 -6.61 -5.87
CA ASP A 30 -12.48 -7.97 -5.93
C ASP A 30 -12.86 -8.52 -4.53
N SER A 31 -12.56 -7.77 -3.47
CA SER A 31 -12.72 -8.18 -2.06
C SER A 31 -13.95 -7.63 -1.34
N VAL A 32 -14.82 -6.86 -2.01
CA VAL A 32 -16.15 -6.49 -1.47
C VAL A 32 -17.05 -7.72 -1.27
N THR A 33 -16.61 -8.91 -1.68
CA THR A 33 -17.25 -10.17 -1.35
C THR A 33 -16.47 -10.89 -0.25
N SER A 34 -17.13 -11.23 0.85
CA SER A 34 -16.55 -12.14 1.83
C SER A 34 -16.29 -13.50 1.17
N PRO A 35 -15.09 -14.09 1.35
CA PRO A 35 -14.03 -13.71 2.30
C PRO A 35 -12.98 -12.72 1.74
N PRO A 36 -12.26 -11.98 2.63
CA PRO A 36 -11.12 -11.14 2.24
C PRO A 36 -10.10 -11.88 1.36
N PRO A 37 -9.38 -11.17 0.48
CA PRO A 37 -8.57 -11.78 -0.55
C PRO A 37 -7.32 -12.41 0.06
N VAL A 38 -6.90 -13.55 -0.49
CA VAL A 38 -5.60 -14.15 -0.17
C VAL A 38 -4.70 -14.01 -1.38
N ALA A 39 -3.74 -13.10 -1.32
CA ALA A 39 -2.79 -12.83 -2.42
C ALA A 39 -1.44 -13.51 -2.19
N PHE A 40 -0.95 -14.25 -3.18
CA PHE A 40 0.42 -14.79 -3.20
C PHE A 40 1.35 -13.86 -3.98
N ILE A 41 2.32 -13.26 -3.28
CA ILE A 41 3.26 -12.30 -3.87
C ILE A 41 4.62 -12.97 -4.04
N CYS A 42 5.03 -13.20 -5.29
CA CYS A 42 6.32 -13.82 -5.63
C CYS A 42 7.13 -12.99 -6.65
N GLY A 43 8.39 -13.38 -6.86
CA GLY A 43 9.29 -12.69 -7.81
C GLY A 43 10.75 -12.66 -7.34
N ALA A 44 11.66 -12.26 -8.23
CA ALA A 44 13.10 -12.26 -8.03
C ALA A 44 13.56 -11.45 -6.79
N LYS A 45 14.77 -11.71 -6.30
CA LYS A 45 15.37 -10.95 -5.20
C LYS A 45 15.36 -9.45 -5.54
N ASN A 46 15.02 -8.60 -4.58
CA ASN A 46 14.96 -7.14 -4.73
C ASN A 46 13.96 -6.58 -5.77
N SER A 47 12.98 -7.36 -6.25
CA SER A 47 11.97 -6.88 -7.21
C SER A 47 10.92 -5.90 -6.64
N GLY A 48 11.02 -5.50 -5.37
CA GLY A 48 10.05 -4.59 -4.74
C GLY A 48 8.82 -5.26 -4.13
N LYS A 49 8.82 -6.58 -3.95
CA LYS A 49 7.70 -7.33 -3.31
C LYS A 49 7.30 -6.75 -1.96
N THR A 50 8.28 -6.50 -1.07
CA THR A 50 8.01 -5.93 0.26
C THR A 50 7.34 -4.57 0.17
N THR A 51 7.76 -3.73 -0.80
CA THR A 51 7.16 -2.43 -1.06
C THR A 51 5.72 -2.59 -1.53
N PHE A 52 5.48 -3.47 -2.50
CA PHE A 52 4.14 -3.75 -3.02
C PHE A 52 3.22 -4.36 -1.95
N SER A 53 3.68 -5.32 -1.16
CA SER A 53 2.90 -5.94 -0.07
C SER A 53 2.46 -4.90 0.97
N ARG A 54 3.34 -3.95 1.31
CA ARG A 54 3.00 -2.86 2.23
C ARG A 54 1.95 -1.92 1.62
N HIS A 55 2.08 -1.60 0.34
CA HIS A 55 1.10 -0.78 -0.36
C HIS A 55 -0.27 -1.47 -0.46
N LEU A 56 -0.31 -2.72 -0.90
CA LEU A 56 -1.53 -3.54 -0.96
C LEU A 56 -2.22 -3.63 0.41
N LEU A 57 -1.46 -3.84 1.49
CA LEU A 57 -2.02 -3.86 2.84
C LEU A 57 -2.71 -2.54 3.21
N ASN A 58 -2.10 -1.40 2.87
CA ASN A 58 -2.69 -0.09 3.14
C ASN A 58 -3.99 0.12 2.33
N VAL A 59 -4.02 -0.30 1.07
CA VAL A 59 -5.22 -0.22 0.21
C VAL A 59 -6.34 -1.11 0.77
N LEU A 60 -6.03 -2.34 1.17
CA LEU A 60 -7.00 -3.26 1.80
C LEU A 60 -7.56 -2.68 3.10
N LEU A 61 -6.72 -2.12 3.98
CA LEU A 61 -7.19 -1.53 5.22
C LEU A 61 -8.07 -0.29 4.97
N GLN A 62 -7.73 0.55 4.00
CA GLN A 62 -8.54 1.73 3.66
C GLN A 62 -9.90 1.34 3.10
N SER A 63 -9.96 0.32 2.23
CA SER A 63 -11.22 -0.14 1.64
C SER A 63 -12.17 -0.75 2.69
N PHE A 64 -11.65 -1.55 3.64
CA PHE A 64 -12.50 -2.08 4.72
C PHE A 64 -12.98 -1.00 5.70
N LEU A 65 -12.11 -0.04 6.08
CA LEU A 65 -12.47 1.00 7.06
C LEU A 65 -13.49 2.02 6.55
N ILE A 66 -13.65 2.16 5.23
CA ILE A 66 -14.64 3.08 4.62
C ILE A 66 -16.05 2.47 4.59
N GLU A 67 -16.19 1.14 4.57
CA GLU A 67 -17.50 0.47 4.49
C GLU A 67 -18.20 0.26 5.85
N ASP A 68 -17.51 0.48 6.97
CA ASP A 68 -18.07 0.35 8.33
C ASP A 68 -18.80 1.63 8.84
N HIS A 69 -19.16 2.57 7.96
CA HIS A 69 -19.79 3.86 8.33
C HIS A 69 -21.03 4.21 7.49
#